data_AF-D4RWT8-F1
#
_entry.id   AF-D4RWT8-F1
#
_cell.length_a   1.000
_cell.length_b   1.000
_cell.length_c   1.000
_cell.angle_alpha   90.00
_cell.angle_beta   90.00
_cell.angle_gamma   90.00
#
_symmetry.space_group_name_H-M   'P 1'
#
loop_
_entity.id
_entity.type
_entity.pdbx_description
1 polymer ?
#
loop_
_entity_poly.entity_id
_entity_poly.type
_entity_poly.pdbx_seq_one_letter_code
_entity_poly.pdbx_strand_id
1 'polypeptide(L)'
;MLKLLVANLVCKKLITYLGGEYMGKILKNKKIKRVISLVLMLVVLGTSMRLESFLQVIWAKTNYTKIYLKDNTAEQWLGNDNAVMELVDNTSGHIHYIMTKEDSNVWSVQVPDTTYNVTFNRLSPDCNTQWNSWSAGGRDDNNVYFADGGEYGHWELIESSNEEEYFHAGDVVYLDLTHFVAWKDSNASLYINFTDSSKKENNGQDINLSKSDKSQYNPKKVDMKVKENIYAYVIGFEDEGSTELRFWRGNSSTLWNYSVVLSYDDYVKGINCVRISNWDDNGYLIETEYKIDMDIDSDGDGLSDYYEEIYGLNRYDVDTDADGLTDFQEIYIVRSNPLAYDSLVKGVSDFEVDNDNDGLKNGIEIELGTNPNIADSDGDGLSDGDEINIYFTNPNNSDTDGDTLNDGDEIKLKFSPLLKDTDDNGILDCDEKIFQNLEIDISNEDR
;
A
#
# COMPACT_ATOMS: atom_id res chain seq x y z
N MET A 1 27.20 -11.78 -42.52
CA MET A 1 27.84 -12.79 -41.64
C MET A 1 27.70 -12.41 -40.16
N LEU A 2 28.03 -11.18 -39.75
CA LEU A 2 27.87 -10.69 -38.37
C LEU A 2 26.42 -10.77 -37.83
N LYS A 3 25.43 -10.35 -38.63
CA LYS A 3 24.00 -10.46 -38.30
C LYS A 3 23.53 -11.91 -38.07
N LEU A 4 24.11 -12.87 -38.79
CA LEU A 4 23.77 -14.29 -38.67
C LEU A 4 24.35 -14.93 -37.40
N LEU A 5 25.52 -14.43 -36.97
CA LEU A 5 26.22 -14.88 -35.77
C LEU A 5 25.53 -14.35 -34.50
N VAL A 6 25.06 -13.10 -34.53
CA VAL A 6 24.27 -12.46 -33.47
C VAL A 6 22.90 -13.11 -33.33
N ALA A 7 22.20 -13.36 -34.43
CA ALA A 7 20.90 -14.07 -34.40
C ALA A 7 21.00 -15.48 -33.80
N ASN A 8 22.10 -16.19 -34.06
CA ASN A 8 22.36 -17.52 -33.48
C ASN A 8 22.65 -17.45 -31.98
N LEU A 9 23.35 -16.40 -31.52
CA LEU A 9 23.65 -16.17 -30.11
C LEU A 9 22.38 -15.80 -29.31
N VAL A 10 21.54 -14.92 -29.87
CA VAL A 10 20.26 -14.50 -29.30
C VAL A 10 19.31 -15.69 -29.19
N CYS A 11 19.19 -16.51 -30.25
CA CYS A 11 18.40 -17.75 -30.20
C CYS A 11 18.92 -18.72 -29.12
N LYS A 12 20.24 -18.90 -29.00
CA LYS A 12 20.83 -19.77 -27.96
C LYS A 12 20.47 -19.31 -26.54
N LYS A 13 20.51 -18.00 -26.28
CA LYS A 13 20.16 -17.43 -24.97
C LYS A 13 18.66 -17.47 -24.69
N LEU A 14 17.80 -17.15 -25.65
CA LEU A 14 16.33 -17.25 -25.52
C LEU A 14 15.85 -18.68 -25.24
N ILE A 15 16.48 -19.68 -25.88
CA ILE A 15 16.22 -21.10 -25.63
C ILE A 15 16.62 -21.53 -24.20
N THR A 16 17.58 -20.82 -23.60
CA THR A 16 18.02 -21.08 -22.22
C THR A 16 17.09 -20.39 -21.21
N TYR A 17 16.52 -19.24 -21.57
CA TYR A 17 15.60 -18.45 -20.74
C TYR A 17 14.18 -19.01 -20.70
N LEU A 18 13.64 -19.50 -21.83
CA LEU A 18 12.31 -20.13 -21.92
C LEU A 18 12.27 -21.57 -21.31
N GLY A 19 13.30 -21.95 -20.57
CA GLY A 19 13.49 -23.30 -20.01
C GLY A 19 12.74 -23.55 -18.71
N GLY A 20 11.42 -23.34 -18.69
CA GLY A 20 10.55 -24.01 -17.72
C GLY A 20 10.34 -25.48 -18.10
N GLU A 21 10.09 -26.37 -17.14
CA GLU A 21 10.04 -27.84 -17.32
C GLU A 21 9.16 -28.32 -18.50
N TYR A 22 8.12 -27.58 -18.86
CA TYR A 22 7.21 -27.88 -19.97
C TYR A 22 7.83 -27.67 -21.37
N MET A 23 8.66 -26.64 -21.55
CA MET A 23 9.28 -26.34 -22.87
C MET A 23 10.50 -27.21 -23.18
N GLY A 24 11.11 -27.83 -22.16
CA GLY A 24 12.23 -28.76 -22.31
C GLY A 24 11.90 -30.01 -23.14
N LYS A 25 10.63 -30.43 -23.20
CA LYS A 25 10.17 -31.54 -24.06
C LYS A 25 10.01 -31.14 -25.53
N ILE A 26 9.52 -29.92 -25.79
CA ILE A 26 9.26 -29.39 -27.15
C ILE A 26 10.58 -29.09 -27.88
N LEU A 27 11.59 -28.59 -27.16
CA LEU A 27 12.87 -28.15 -27.71
C LEU A 27 13.86 -29.29 -28.08
N LYS A 28 13.54 -30.56 -27.77
CA LYS A 28 14.33 -31.72 -28.20
C LYS A 28 14.14 -32.03 -29.70
N ASN A 29 13.07 -31.55 -30.33
CA ASN A 29 12.80 -31.81 -31.73
C ASN A 29 13.54 -30.81 -32.65
N LYS A 30 14.57 -31.31 -33.36
CA LYS A 30 15.41 -30.50 -34.27
C LYS A 30 14.61 -29.80 -35.37
N LYS A 31 13.43 -30.31 -35.78
CA LYS A 31 12.58 -29.66 -36.79
C LYS A 31 11.86 -28.44 -36.22
N ILE A 32 11.29 -28.56 -35.01
CA ILE A 32 10.58 -27.47 -34.32
C ILE A 32 11.53 -26.31 -34.02
N LYS A 33 12.75 -26.62 -33.57
CA LYS A 33 13.80 -25.61 -33.32
C LYS A 33 14.18 -24.80 -34.56
N ARG A 34 14.17 -25.44 -35.74
CA ARG A 34 14.44 -24.76 -37.02
C ARG A 34 13.29 -23.86 -37.45
N VAL A 35 12.04 -24.30 -37.25
CA VAL A 35 10.84 -23.51 -37.58
C VAL A 35 10.76 -22.26 -36.70
N ILE A 36 10.96 -22.38 -35.39
CA ILE A 36 10.94 -21.25 -34.46
C ILE A 36 12.03 -20.22 -34.80
N SER A 37 13.26 -20.66 -35.08
CA SER A 37 14.33 -19.75 -35.53
C SER A 37 14.01 -19.05 -36.87
N LEU A 38 13.31 -19.72 -37.79
CA LEU A 38 12.95 -19.15 -39.09
C LEU A 38 11.84 -18.11 -38.95
N VAL A 39 10.84 -18.37 -38.09
CA VAL A 39 9.75 -17.44 -37.76
C VAL A 39 10.31 -16.19 -37.08
N LEU A 40 11.15 -16.34 -36.07
CA LEU A 40 11.81 -15.20 -35.39
C LEU A 40 12.69 -14.39 -36.35
N MET A 41 13.41 -15.05 -37.27
CA MET A 41 14.21 -14.35 -38.28
C MET A 41 13.32 -13.56 -39.25
N LEU A 42 12.16 -14.09 -39.64
CA LEU A 42 11.20 -13.41 -40.51
C LEU A 42 10.51 -12.23 -39.81
N VAL A 43 10.17 -12.36 -38.52
CA VAL A 43 9.59 -11.27 -37.72
C VAL A 43 10.57 -10.10 -37.61
N VAL A 44 11.85 -10.36 -37.30
CA VAL A 44 12.90 -9.33 -37.20
C VAL A 44 13.23 -8.69 -38.55
N LEU A 45 13.01 -9.39 -39.68
CA LEU A 45 13.21 -8.84 -41.02
C LEU A 45 11.97 -8.10 -41.56
N GLY A 46 10.78 -8.44 -41.08
CA GLY A 46 9.49 -7.90 -41.54
C GLY A 46 8.97 -6.72 -40.74
N THR A 47 9.32 -6.64 -39.45
CA THR A 47 9.04 -5.44 -38.65
C THR A 47 10.28 -4.57 -38.68
N SER A 48 10.14 -3.29 -39.03
CA SER A 48 11.23 -2.30 -39.06
C SER A 48 11.76 -1.96 -37.65
N MET A 49 11.74 -2.91 -36.72
CA MET A 49 12.16 -2.77 -35.34
C MET A 49 13.69 -2.73 -35.29
N ARG A 50 14.23 -1.66 -34.69
CA ARG A 50 15.66 -1.56 -34.41
C ARG A 50 16.04 -2.68 -33.43
N LEU A 51 17.15 -3.37 -33.71
CA LEU A 51 17.63 -4.50 -32.92
C LEU A 51 17.80 -4.16 -31.43
N GLU A 52 18.08 -2.90 -31.11
CA GLU A 52 18.22 -2.40 -29.73
C GLU A 52 16.88 -2.35 -28.99
N SER A 53 15.77 -2.01 -29.66
CA SER A 53 14.43 -2.02 -29.07
C SER A 53 13.96 -3.44 -28.77
N PHE A 54 14.28 -4.40 -29.65
CA PHE A 54 13.99 -5.82 -29.42
C PHE A 54 14.83 -6.41 -28.27
N LEU A 55 16.05 -5.90 -28.12
CA LEU A 55 16.95 -6.28 -27.05
C LEU A 55 16.53 -5.68 -25.70
N GLN A 56 15.99 -4.45 -25.66
CA GLN A 56 15.36 -3.87 -24.46
C GLN A 56 14.15 -4.67 -23.98
N VAL A 57 13.29 -5.14 -24.90
CA VAL A 57 12.13 -5.98 -24.55
C VAL A 57 12.55 -7.34 -23.96
N ILE A 58 13.70 -7.87 -24.35
CA ILE A 58 14.27 -9.12 -23.80
C ILE A 58 15.10 -8.88 -22.52
N TRP A 59 15.48 -7.64 -22.24
CA TRP A 59 16.35 -7.26 -21.12
C TRP A 59 15.72 -6.34 -20.08
N ALA A 60 14.43 -6.01 -20.20
CA ALA A 60 13.67 -5.53 -19.06
C ALA A 60 13.80 -6.60 -17.97
N LYS A 61 14.53 -6.29 -16.90
CA LYS A 61 14.45 -7.07 -15.66
C LYS A 61 13.02 -6.88 -15.18
N THR A 62 12.14 -7.80 -15.52
CA THR A 62 10.87 -7.94 -14.82
C THR A 62 11.26 -8.35 -13.41
N ASN A 63 11.13 -7.46 -12.44
CA ASN A 63 11.22 -7.91 -11.06
C ASN A 63 9.95 -8.71 -10.80
N TYR A 64 10.09 -9.77 -10.02
CA TYR A 64 8.97 -10.62 -9.67
C TYR A 64 8.65 -10.35 -8.21
N THR A 65 7.39 -10.08 -7.94
CA THR A 65 6.86 -10.08 -6.58
C THR A 65 6.27 -11.45 -6.26
N LYS A 66 6.07 -11.74 -4.97
CA LYS A 66 5.38 -12.94 -4.53
C LYS A 66 4.05 -12.53 -3.90
N ILE A 67 2.96 -13.01 -4.48
CA ILE A 67 1.60 -12.81 -3.98
C ILE A 67 1.19 -14.02 -3.16
N TYR A 68 0.46 -13.79 -2.08
CA TYR A 68 -0.11 -14.80 -1.21
C TYR A 68 -1.64 -14.71 -1.20
N LEU A 69 -2.29 -15.87 -1.18
CA LEU A 69 -3.73 -16.00 -0.95
C LEU A 69 -3.94 -16.89 0.28
N LYS A 70 -4.70 -16.38 1.24
CA LYS A 70 -5.04 -17.08 2.47
C LYS A 70 -6.53 -17.35 2.56
N ASP A 71 -6.86 -18.57 2.96
CA ASP A 71 -8.22 -18.93 3.31
C ASP A 71 -8.55 -18.50 4.73
N ASN A 72 -9.41 -17.49 4.86
CA ASN A 72 -9.96 -17.01 6.14
C ASN A 72 -11.43 -17.44 6.34
N THR A 73 -11.95 -18.33 5.50
CA THR A 73 -13.32 -18.83 5.62
C THR A 73 -13.44 -19.72 6.85
N ALA A 74 -14.59 -19.69 7.52
CA ALA A 74 -14.84 -20.51 8.72
C ALA A 74 -14.71 -22.02 8.42
N GLU A 75 -14.99 -22.41 7.19
CA GLU A 75 -14.95 -23.77 6.68
C GLU A 75 -13.56 -24.21 6.15
N GLN A 76 -12.59 -23.30 6.03
CA GLN A 76 -11.23 -23.57 5.54
C GLN A 76 -11.21 -24.41 4.24
N TRP A 77 -12.03 -24.03 3.26
CA TRP A 77 -12.22 -24.75 2.00
C TRP A 77 -10.93 -25.09 1.25
N LEU A 78 -9.93 -24.21 1.24
CA LEU A 78 -8.67 -24.42 0.53
C LEU A 78 -7.77 -25.46 1.25
N GLY A 79 -7.97 -25.66 2.55
CA GLY A 79 -7.28 -26.69 3.34
C GLY A 79 -7.92 -28.06 3.30
N ASN A 80 -9.23 -28.12 3.05
CA ASN A 80 -10.04 -29.31 3.23
C ASN A 80 -10.25 -30.17 1.97
N ASP A 81 -9.71 -29.76 0.81
CA ASP A 81 -9.72 -30.59 -0.39
C ASP A 81 -8.47 -30.45 -1.29
N ASN A 82 -8.54 -31.08 -2.47
CA ASN A 82 -7.45 -31.14 -3.46
C ASN A 82 -7.59 -30.07 -4.55
N ALA A 83 -8.23 -28.92 -4.27
CA ALA A 83 -8.38 -27.85 -5.25
C ALA A 83 -7.02 -27.34 -5.78
N VAL A 84 -7.01 -26.90 -7.04
CA VAL A 84 -5.89 -26.16 -7.63
C VAL A 84 -6.22 -24.68 -7.57
N MET A 85 -5.28 -23.89 -7.04
CA MET A 85 -5.41 -22.43 -7.01
C MET A 85 -4.70 -21.81 -8.20
N GLU A 86 -5.37 -20.86 -8.83
CA GLU A 86 -4.88 -20.10 -9.96
C GLU A 86 -5.03 -18.60 -9.67
N LEU A 87 -4.00 -17.82 -9.97
CA LEU A 87 -4.08 -16.36 -10.07
C LEU A 87 -4.16 -15.98 -11.55
N VAL A 88 -5.13 -15.16 -11.91
CA VAL A 88 -5.28 -14.55 -13.23
C VAL A 88 -4.89 -13.09 -13.13
N ASP A 89 -3.82 -12.71 -13.82
CA ASP A 89 -3.38 -11.32 -13.98
C ASP A 89 -4.17 -10.68 -15.12
N ASN A 90 -5.10 -9.81 -14.76
CA ASN A 90 -5.93 -9.06 -15.68
C ASN A 90 -5.25 -7.77 -16.17
N THR A 91 -4.19 -7.29 -15.52
CA THR A 91 -3.44 -6.09 -15.91
C THR A 91 -2.82 -6.25 -17.30
N SER A 92 -2.34 -7.45 -17.63
CA SER A 92 -1.63 -7.72 -18.89
C SER A 92 -2.29 -8.81 -19.77
N GLY A 93 -3.63 -8.83 -19.83
CA GLY A 93 -4.37 -9.65 -20.79
C GLY A 93 -4.70 -11.07 -20.33
N HIS A 94 -5.10 -11.22 -19.06
CA HIS A 94 -5.55 -12.48 -18.45
C HIS A 94 -4.48 -13.58 -18.49
N ILE A 95 -3.32 -13.31 -17.90
CA ILE A 95 -2.24 -14.30 -17.79
C ILE A 95 -2.51 -15.18 -16.57
N HIS A 96 -2.54 -16.49 -16.77
CA HIS A 96 -2.87 -17.47 -15.74
C HIS A 96 -1.60 -18.03 -15.08
N TYR A 97 -1.58 -18.04 -13.75
CA TYR A 97 -0.49 -18.57 -12.93
C TYR A 97 -1.03 -19.59 -11.93
N ILE A 98 -0.53 -20.81 -11.98
CA ILE A 98 -0.87 -21.82 -10.97
C ILE A 98 -0.09 -21.51 -9.69
N MET A 99 -0.82 -21.38 -8.58
CA MET A 99 -0.24 -21.07 -7.29
C MET A 99 0.34 -22.33 -6.62
N THR A 100 1.36 -22.13 -5.81
CA THR A 100 2.01 -23.17 -5.00
C THR A 100 1.39 -23.17 -3.60
N LYS A 101 0.95 -24.33 -3.12
CA LYS A 101 0.48 -24.49 -1.74
C LYS A 101 1.68 -24.45 -0.78
N GLU A 102 1.74 -23.43 0.06
CA GLU A 102 2.82 -23.24 1.05
C GLU A 102 2.47 -23.86 2.40
N ASP A 103 1.19 -23.79 2.78
CA ASP A 103 0.63 -24.41 3.99
C ASP A 103 -0.82 -24.88 3.73
N SER A 104 -1.46 -25.47 4.74
CA SER A 104 -2.84 -25.94 4.72
C SER A 104 -3.83 -24.89 4.21
N ASN A 105 -3.66 -23.60 4.53
CA ASN A 105 -4.55 -22.51 4.13
C ASN A 105 -3.84 -21.34 3.42
N VAL A 106 -2.61 -21.53 2.91
CA VAL A 106 -1.86 -20.46 2.21
C VAL A 106 -1.32 -20.95 0.86
N TRP A 107 -1.55 -20.14 -0.18
CA TRP A 107 -0.98 -20.31 -1.51
C TRP A 107 -0.14 -19.11 -1.87
N SER A 108 0.87 -19.34 -2.70
CA SER A 108 1.71 -18.27 -3.21
C SER A 108 1.98 -18.38 -4.70
N VAL A 109 2.31 -17.27 -5.33
CA VAL A 109 2.69 -17.24 -6.74
C VAL A 109 3.64 -16.08 -7.03
N GLN A 110 4.64 -16.31 -7.88
CA GLN A 110 5.49 -15.24 -8.37
C GLN A 110 4.93 -14.67 -9.66
N VAL A 111 4.69 -13.37 -9.66
CA VAL A 111 4.16 -12.62 -10.81
C VAL A 111 5.03 -11.38 -11.05
N PRO A 112 5.00 -10.79 -12.25
CA PRO A 112 5.62 -9.49 -12.49
C PRO A 112 5.22 -8.46 -11.41
N ASP A 113 6.15 -7.61 -11.01
CA ASP A 113 5.89 -6.46 -10.13
C ASP A 113 4.81 -5.51 -10.65
N THR A 114 4.59 -5.49 -11.97
CA THR A 114 3.50 -4.76 -12.64
C THR A 114 2.11 -5.40 -12.52
N THR A 115 1.99 -6.61 -11.98
CA THR A 115 0.69 -7.28 -11.81
C THR A 115 -0.07 -6.59 -10.68
N TYR A 116 -1.24 -6.01 -10.97
CA TYR A 116 -2.05 -5.23 -10.02
C TYR A 116 -3.52 -5.67 -9.97
N ASN A 117 -4.16 -5.94 -11.11
CA ASN A 117 -5.53 -6.41 -11.17
C ASN A 117 -5.52 -7.94 -11.24
N VAL A 118 -5.89 -8.61 -10.15
CA VAL A 118 -5.77 -10.06 -10.02
C VAL A 118 -7.07 -10.73 -9.62
N THR A 119 -7.31 -11.92 -10.16
CA THR A 119 -8.43 -12.78 -9.79
C THR A 119 -7.90 -14.13 -9.33
N PHE A 120 -8.39 -14.61 -8.19
CA PHE A 120 -8.04 -15.93 -7.67
C PHE A 120 -9.15 -16.93 -8.00
N ASN A 121 -8.80 -17.97 -8.74
CA ASN A 121 -9.72 -19.05 -9.10
C ASN A 121 -9.38 -20.32 -8.31
N ARG A 122 -10.43 -20.97 -7.81
CA ARG A 122 -10.35 -22.30 -7.23
C ARG A 122 -10.90 -23.30 -8.22
N LEU A 123 -10.04 -24.22 -8.67
CA LEU A 123 -10.34 -25.18 -9.71
C LEU A 123 -10.43 -26.60 -9.13
N SER A 124 -11.17 -27.48 -9.82
CA SER A 124 -11.14 -28.91 -9.58
C SER A 124 -9.73 -29.49 -9.75
N PRO A 125 -9.41 -30.65 -9.14
CA PRO A 125 -8.06 -31.25 -9.22
C PRO A 125 -7.55 -31.55 -10.64
N ASP A 126 -8.47 -31.66 -11.61
CA ASP A 126 -8.18 -31.86 -13.03
C ASP A 126 -8.21 -30.56 -13.86
N CYS A 127 -8.39 -29.40 -13.21
CA CYS A 127 -8.49 -28.05 -13.78
C CYS A 127 -9.62 -27.87 -14.82
N ASN A 128 -10.59 -28.78 -14.90
CA ASN A 128 -11.66 -28.70 -15.91
C ASN A 128 -12.91 -27.95 -15.44
N THR A 129 -13.07 -27.78 -14.13
CA THR A 129 -14.21 -27.07 -13.52
C THR A 129 -13.69 -25.99 -12.60
N GLN A 130 -14.11 -24.74 -12.80
CA GLN A 130 -13.92 -23.68 -11.82
C GLN A 130 -15.00 -23.84 -10.74
N TRP A 131 -14.58 -24.03 -9.49
CA TRP A 131 -15.46 -24.14 -8.35
C TRP A 131 -15.86 -22.74 -7.85
N ASN A 132 -14.89 -21.87 -7.54
CA ASN A 132 -15.13 -20.53 -7.01
C ASN A 132 -14.15 -19.51 -7.63
N SER A 133 -14.44 -18.21 -7.50
CA SER A 133 -13.55 -17.12 -7.91
C SER A 133 -13.65 -15.95 -6.93
N TRP A 134 -12.52 -15.29 -6.66
CA TRP A 134 -12.42 -14.07 -5.86
C TRP A 134 -11.70 -13.01 -6.68
N SER A 135 -12.40 -11.92 -6.99
CA SER A 135 -11.80 -10.78 -7.69
C SER A 135 -11.23 -9.82 -6.68
N ALA A 136 -9.93 -9.57 -6.72
CA ALA A 136 -9.32 -8.47 -5.97
C ALA A 136 -9.22 -7.29 -6.95
N GLY A 137 -9.96 -6.21 -6.69
CA GLY A 137 -10.02 -5.02 -7.57
C GLY A 137 -8.70 -4.24 -7.72
N GLY A 138 -7.61 -4.75 -7.16
CA GLY A 138 -6.29 -4.15 -7.16
C GLY A 138 -5.33 -4.98 -6.32
N ARG A 139 -4.06 -4.57 -6.26
CA ARG A 139 -3.04 -5.21 -5.44
C ARG A 139 -2.69 -4.36 -4.25
N ASP A 140 -2.94 -4.92 -3.07
CA ASP A 140 -2.54 -4.33 -1.80
C ASP A 140 -1.01 -4.32 -1.65
N ASP A 141 -0.51 -3.38 -0.85
CA ASP A 141 0.92 -3.18 -0.61
C ASP A 141 1.57 -4.37 0.12
N ASN A 142 0.74 -5.20 0.77
CA ASN A 142 1.17 -6.35 1.55
C ASN A 142 1.36 -7.61 0.70
N ASN A 143 0.82 -7.63 -0.53
CA ASN A 143 0.75 -8.80 -1.41
C ASN A 143 0.00 -9.99 -0.80
N VAL A 144 -0.93 -9.76 0.13
CA VAL A 144 -1.64 -10.83 0.86
C VAL A 144 -3.15 -10.62 0.79
N TYR A 145 -3.82 -11.58 0.15
CA TYR A 145 -5.26 -11.54 -0.06
C TYR A 145 -5.96 -12.62 0.74
N PHE A 146 -7.24 -12.39 1.05
CA PHE A 146 -8.05 -13.28 1.88
C PHE A 146 -9.33 -13.69 1.15
N ALA A 147 -9.71 -14.96 1.29
CA ALA A 147 -11.05 -15.41 0.93
C ALA A 147 -11.99 -15.22 2.14
N ASP A 148 -13.06 -14.43 1.98
CA ASP A 148 -13.97 -14.03 3.07
C ASP A 148 -15.44 -14.45 2.87
N GLY A 149 -15.78 -15.26 1.84
CA GLY A 149 -17.17 -15.66 1.61
C GLY A 149 -17.42 -16.80 0.61
N GLY A 150 -18.62 -17.39 0.73
CA GLY A 150 -19.12 -18.63 0.12
C GLY A 150 -19.04 -18.78 -1.39
N GLU A 151 -19.46 -17.78 -2.16
CA GLU A 151 -19.69 -17.99 -3.59
C GLU A 151 -19.31 -16.79 -4.48
N TYR A 152 -19.39 -15.54 -4.00
CA TYR A 152 -18.89 -14.34 -4.68
C TYR A 152 -18.62 -13.23 -3.65
N GLY A 153 -17.36 -12.88 -3.40
CA GLY A 153 -16.99 -11.78 -2.50
C GLY A 153 -16.90 -10.45 -3.27
N HIS A 154 -17.73 -9.48 -2.89
CA HIS A 154 -17.54 -8.06 -3.20
C HIS A 154 -16.83 -7.40 -2.02
N TRP A 155 -15.89 -6.50 -2.30
CA TRP A 155 -15.25 -5.65 -1.29
C TRP A 155 -16.20 -4.50 -0.93
N GLU A 156 -16.71 -4.46 0.30
CA GLU A 156 -17.29 -3.24 0.86
C GLU A 156 -16.26 -2.58 1.77
N LEU A 157 -16.03 -1.30 1.50
CA LEU A 157 -15.34 -0.39 2.41
C LEU A 157 -16.28 -0.19 3.60
N ILE A 158 -16.02 -0.89 4.70
CA ILE A 158 -16.78 -0.73 5.92
C ILE A 158 -16.26 0.54 6.60
N GLU A 159 -16.95 1.66 6.39
CA GLU A 159 -17.00 2.70 7.42
C GLU A 159 -17.80 2.13 8.61
N SER A 160 -17.13 1.73 9.69
CA SER A 160 -17.84 1.40 10.92
C SER A 160 -17.18 1.95 12.16
N SER A 161 -17.88 2.93 12.72
CA SER A 161 -17.85 3.40 14.10
C SER A 161 -18.03 2.27 15.12
N ASN A 162 -16.99 1.45 15.32
CA ASN A 162 -16.67 0.65 16.51
C ASN A 162 -15.32 -0.03 16.23
N GLU A 163 -14.24 0.75 16.08
CA GLU A 163 -12.90 0.18 15.99
C GLU A 163 -12.59 -0.57 17.28
N GLU A 164 -12.18 -1.83 17.14
CA GLU A 164 -11.73 -2.59 18.28
C GLU A 164 -10.38 -2.00 18.74
N GLU A 165 -10.32 -1.45 19.96
CA GLU A 165 -9.17 -0.69 20.46
C GLU A 165 -8.01 -1.60 20.94
N TYR A 166 -7.47 -2.47 20.08
CA TYR A 166 -6.37 -3.38 20.44
C TYR A 166 -5.45 -3.75 19.26
N PHE A 167 -4.23 -4.19 19.56
CA PHE A 167 -3.25 -4.67 18.56
C PHE A 167 -3.71 -5.97 17.87
N HIS A 168 -3.71 -5.98 16.55
CA HIS A 168 -4.09 -7.10 15.70
C HIS A 168 -2.88 -7.94 15.30
N ALA A 169 -3.08 -9.25 15.10
CA ALA A 169 -2.03 -10.10 14.58
C ALA A 169 -1.59 -9.64 13.18
N GLY A 170 -0.29 -9.39 13.01
CA GLY A 170 0.30 -8.82 11.80
C GLY A 170 0.69 -7.34 11.92
N ASP A 171 0.20 -6.62 12.94
CA ASP A 171 0.70 -5.28 13.27
C ASP A 171 2.23 -5.31 13.47
N VAL A 172 2.90 -4.23 13.11
CA VAL A 172 4.37 -4.12 13.23
C VAL A 172 4.71 -2.94 14.11
N VAL A 173 5.50 -3.21 15.15
CA VAL A 173 6.02 -2.19 16.05
C VAL A 173 7.54 -2.24 16.10
N TYR A 174 8.16 -1.09 16.32
CA TYR A 174 9.59 -0.88 16.30
C TYR A 174 10.11 -0.45 17.66
N LEU A 175 11.34 -0.83 17.95
CA LEU A 175 12.09 -0.38 19.12
C LEU A 175 13.44 0.19 18.67
N ASP A 176 13.63 1.49 18.90
CA ASP A 176 14.88 2.20 18.61
C ASP A 176 15.79 2.27 19.85
N LEU A 177 16.93 1.57 19.79
CA LEU A 177 17.98 1.57 20.81
C LEU A 177 19.23 2.34 20.35
N THR A 178 19.15 3.17 19.30
CA THR A 178 20.31 3.80 18.65
C THR A 178 21.07 4.75 19.59
N HIS A 179 20.38 5.43 20.50
CA HIS A 179 21.01 6.29 21.52
C HIS A 179 21.58 5.51 22.71
N PHE A 180 21.35 4.19 22.76
CA PHE A 180 21.86 3.31 23.79
C PHE A 180 23.10 2.56 23.29
N VAL A 181 24.25 3.24 23.32
CA VAL A 181 25.51 2.78 22.68
C VAL A 181 26.32 1.77 23.51
N ALA A 182 25.89 1.43 24.74
CA ALA A 182 26.61 0.51 25.66
C ALA A 182 26.39 -0.98 25.34
N TRP A 183 26.26 -1.34 24.05
CA TRP A 183 25.83 -2.66 23.59
C TRP A 183 26.98 -3.57 23.13
N LYS A 184 28.11 -3.55 23.84
CA LYS A 184 29.25 -4.42 23.48
C LYS A 184 29.56 -5.57 24.44
N ASP A 185 29.14 -5.52 25.71
CA ASP A 185 29.69 -6.42 26.73
C ASP A 185 28.69 -7.21 27.62
N SER A 186 27.36 -7.13 27.44
CA SER A 186 26.41 -7.65 28.47
C SER A 186 25.61 -8.94 28.16
N ASN A 187 25.80 -9.65 27.04
CA ASN A 187 25.00 -10.85 26.66
C ASN A 187 23.46 -10.65 26.74
N ALA A 188 22.99 -9.40 26.62
CA ALA A 188 21.59 -9.04 26.75
C ALA A 188 20.76 -9.43 25.51
N SER A 189 19.47 -9.63 25.68
CA SER A 189 18.45 -9.88 24.66
C SER A 189 17.19 -9.07 24.98
N LEU A 190 16.42 -8.76 23.95
CA LEU A 190 15.14 -8.06 24.05
C LEU A 190 14.00 -9.08 24.06
N TYR A 191 12.97 -8.78 24.86
CA TYR A 191 11.79 -9.63 25.02
C TYR A 191 10.50 -8.81 24.96
N ILE A 192 9.41 -9.41 24.48
CA ILE A 192 8.08 -8.78 24.40
C ILE A 192 6.98 -9.73 24.88
N ASN A 193 5.90 -9.13 25.41
CA ASN A 193 4.58 -9.70 25.71
C ASN A 193 4.57 -11.12 26.28
N PHE A 194 4.43 -11.17 27.61
CA PHE A 194 4.17 -12.39 28.36
C PHE A 194 2.66 -12.64 28.40
N THR A 195 2.23 -13.88 28.66
CA THR A 195 0.83 -14.17 29.01
C THR A 195 0.37 -13.34 30.23
N ASP A 196 -0.94 -13.31 30.56
CA ASP A 196 -1.66 -12.47 31.55
C ASP A 196 -0.92 -11.92 32.80
N SER A 197 0.18 -12.53 33.22
CA SER A 197 1.13 -12.02 34.23
C SER A 197 2.02 -10.85 33.76
N SER A 198 2.21 -10.61 32.45
CA SER A 198 2.90 -9.42 31.87
C SER A 198 2.20 -8.10 32.18
N LYS A 199 0.91 -8.16 32.50
CA LYS A 199 0.02 -7.00 32.65
C LYS A 199 0.30 -6.18 33.93
N LYS A 200 1.22 -6.63 34.78
CA LYS A 200 1.68 -5.87 35.95
C LYS A 200 3.19 -5.71 35.91
N GLU A 201 3.63 -4.46 35.96
CA GLU A 201 5.00 -4.10 36.32
C GLU A 201 5.39 -4.87 37.58
N ASN A 202 6.55 -5.52 37.61
CA ASN A 202 7.04 -6.29 38.78
C ASN A 202 7.51 -5.34 39.90
N ASN A 203 6.84 -4.21 40.10
CA ASN A 203 7.18 -3.12 41.02
C ASN A 203 8.66 -2.71 40.93
N GLY A 204 9.22 -2.64 39.72
CA GLY A 204 10.63 -2.30 39.50
C GLY A 204 11.63 -3.36 39.97
N GLN A 205 11.23 -4.62 40.16
CA GLN A 205 12.12 -5.72 40.54
C GLN A 205 12.46 -6.63 39.35
N ASP A 206 13.68 -7.18 39.35
CA ASP A 206 14.12 -8.17 38.36
C ASP A 206 13.24 -9.43 38.37
N ILE A 207 13.00 -10.01 37.20
CA ILE A 207 12.26 -11.27 37.04
C ILE A 207 13.27 -12.38 36.75
N ASN A 208 13.36 -13.38 37.63
CA ASN A 208 14.19 -14.56 37.42
C ASN A 208 13.44 -15.56 36.51
N LEU A 209 14.12 -16.14 35.52
CA LEU A 209 13.55 -17.08 34.55
C LEU A 209 13.91 -18.55 34.90
N SER A 210 14.21 -18.85 36.17
CA SER A 210 14.66 -20.17 36.60
C SER A 210 13.51 -21.20 36.66
N LYS A 211 13.24 -21.82 35.50
CA LYS A 211 12.44 -23.05 35.28
C LYS A 211 10.94 -23.02 35.65
N SER A 212 10.50 -22.48 36.78
CA SER A 212 9.07 -22.29 37.09
C SER A 212 8.47 -21.08 36.38
N ASP A 213 9.29 -20.04 36.22
CA ASP A 213 8.88 -18.75 35.64
C ASP A 213 8.84 -18.80 34.11
N LYS A 214 9.69 -19.61 33.45
CA LYS A 214 9.70 -19.75 31.99
C LYS A 214 8.38 -20.25 31.40
N SER A 215 7.71 -21.17 32.08
CA SER A 215 6.38 -21.66 31.66
C SER A 215 5.25 -20.68 31.94
N GLN A 216 5.43 -19.77 32.91
CA GLN A 216 4.45 -18.75 33.25
C GLN A 216 4.56 -17.51 32.37
N TYR A 217 5.79 -17.11 32.01
CA TYR A 217 6.06 -15.86 31.31
C TYR A 217 6.26 -16.08 29.80
N ASN A 218 6.84 -17.20 29.34
CA ASN A 218 7.12 -17.47 27.92
C ASN A 218 7.72 -16.27 27.14
N PRO A 219 8.86 -15.71 27.60
CA PRO A 219 9.48 -14.55 26.96
C PRO A 219 9.76 -14.79 25.47
N LYS A 220 9.13 -14.02 24.59
CA LYS A 220 9.44 -14.03 23.16
C LYS A 220 10.63 -13.14 22.91
N LYS A 221 11.71 -13.72 22.39
CA LYS A 221 12.90 -12.97 22.05
C LYS A 221 12.62 -12.18 20.76
N VAL A 222 12.86 -10.88 20.81
CA VAL A 222 12.86 -10.04 19.61
C VAL A 222 14.24 -10.11 18.99
N ASP A 223 14.35 -10.67 17.79
CA ASP A 223 15.61 -10.88 17.08
C ASP A 223 15.63 -10.31 15.65
N MET A 224 14.50 -9.78 15.17
CA MET A 224 14.41 -9.11 13.87
C MET A 224 15.04 -7.71 13.94
N LYS A 225 16.34 -7.67 13.69
CA LYS A 225 17.10 -6.43 13.53
C LYS A 225 16.87 -5.87 12.13
N VAL A 226 16.24 -4.70 12.04
CA VAL A 226 15.94 -4.02 10.76
C VAL A 226 17.04 -3.01 10.38
N LYS A 227 17.69 -2.39 11.38
CA LYS A 227 18.85 -1.50 11.21
C LYS A 227 19.77 -1.61 12.42
N GLU A 228 20.91 -0.93 12.42
CA GLU A 228 21.81 -0.88 13.58
C GLU A 228 21.03 -0.40 14.82
N ASN A 229 20.88 -1.28 15.81
CA ASN A 229 20.15 -1.04 17.07
C ASN A 229 18.65 -0.73 16.95
N ILE A 230 18.03 -0.96 15.78
CA ILE A 230 16.58 -0.90 15.58
C ILE A 230 16.02 -2.30 15.38
N TYR A 231 14.99 -2.64 16.14
CA TYR A 231 14.35 -3.96 16.16
C TYR A 231 12.87 -3.84 15.81
N ALA A 232 12.36 -4.78 15.02
CA ALA A 232 10.94 -4.89 14.72
C ALA A 232 10.33 -6.07 15.47
N TYR A 233 9.07 -5.93 15.85
CA TYR A 233 8.24 -7.01 16.36
C TYR A 233 6.92 -7.02 15.60
N VAL A 234 6.62 -8.18 15.02
CA VAL A 234 5.32 -8.44 14.37
C VAL A 234 4.41 -9.09 15.41
N ILE A 235 3.25 -8.50 15.63
CA ILE A 235 2.26 -9.00 16.59
C ILE A 235 1.78 -10.38 16.13
N GLY A 236 1.93 -11.39 16.99
CA GLY A 236 1.42 -12.73 16.74
C GLY A 236 -0.04 -12.88 17.17
N PHE A 237 -0.72 -13.92 16.68
CA PHE A 237 -2.09 -14.27 17.10
C PHE A 237 -2.26 -14.42 18.62
N GLU A 238 -1.20 -14.83 19.30
CA GLU A 238 -1.21 -14.99 20.75
C GLU A 238 -1.10 -13.65 21.53
N ASP A 239 -0.79 -12.54 20.86
CA ASP A 239 -0.76 -11.20 21.44
C ASP A 239 -1.96 -10.34 20.99
N GLU A 240 -2.74 -10.83 20.02
CA GLU A 240 -3.96 -10.19 19.54
C GLU A 240 -4.96 -9.96 20.68
N GLY A 241 -5.60 -8.80 20.69
CA GLY A 241 -6.47 -8.38 21.80
C GLY A 241 -5.74 -7.63 22.93
N SER A 242 -4.42 -7.42 22.80
CA SER A 242 -3.67 -6.60 23.75
C SER A 242 -3.89 -5.12 23.46
N THR A 243 -4.16 -4.32 24.49
CA THR A 243 -4.24 -2.85 24.38
C THR A 243 -2.90 -2.16 24.68
N GLU A 244 -1.90 -2.93 25.10
CA GLU A 244 -0.55 -2.49 25.44
C GLU A 244 0.46 -3.57 25.04
N LEU A 245 1.58 -3.16 24.44
CA LEU A 245 2.75 -4.01 24.20
C LEU A 245 3.84 -3.64 25.19
N ARG A 246 4.46 -4.64 25.80
CA ARG A 246 5.45 -4.44 26.85
C ARG A 246 6.80 -5.04 26.48
N PHE A 247 7.81 -4.18 26.35
CA PHE A 247 9.18 -4.51 26.00
C PHE A 247 10.07 -4.62 27.24
N TRP A 248 10.89 -5.66 27.32
CA TRP A 248 11.79 -5.94 28.43
C TRP A 248 13.20 -6.24 27.95
N ARG A 249 14.19 -5.79 28.73
CA ARG A 249 15.58 -6.20 28.55
C ARG A 249 15.92 -7.32 29.52
N GLY A 250 16.75 -8.25 29.09
CA GLY A 250 17.27 -9.28 29.99
C GLY A 250 18.29 -10.19 29.34
N ASN A 251 18.44 -11.37 29.89
CA ASN A 251 19.21 -12.47 29.31
C ASN A 251 18.44 -13.79 29.48
N SER A 252 19.07 -14.92 29.17
CA SER A 252 18.44 -16.25 29.23
C SER A 252 17.91 -16.69 30.61
N SER A 253 18.26 -15.95 31.66
CA SER A 253 18.03 -16.28 33.06
C SER A 253 17.34 -15.16 33.85
N THR A 254 17.37 -13.91 33.40
CA THR A 254 16.86 -12.77 34.18
C THR A 254 16.37 -11.66 33.24
N LEU A 255 15.18 -11.11 33.51
CA LEU A 255 14.73 -9.83 32.96
C LEU A 255 14.99 -8.74 33.99
N TRP A 256 15.42 -7.56 33.53
CA TRP A 256 15.79 -6.46 34.39
C TRP A 256 14.61 -5.53 34.70
N ASN A 257 14.60 -5.04 35.94
CA ASN A 257 13.64 -4.21 36.67
C ASN A 257 12.43 -3.54 35.96
N TYR A 258 12.59 -2.88 34.82
CA TYR A 258 11.57 -2.05 34.18
C TYR A 258 11.28 -2.49 32.74
N SER A 259 10.04 -2.27 32.35
CA SER A 259 9.56 -2.49 30.99
C SER A 259 9.16 -1.19 30.32
N VAL A 260 9.32 -1.12 29.00
CA VAL A 260 8.75 -0.03 28.20
C VAL A 260 7.40 -0.48 27.63
N VAL A 261 6.42 0.41 27.61
CA VAL A 261 5.06 0.12 27.15
C VAL A 261 4.72 0.97 25.94
N LEU A 262 4.10 0.36 24.93
CA LEU A 262 3.42 1.05 23.84
C LEU A 262 1.92 0.76 23.95
N SER A 263 1.08 1.77 24.08
CA SER A 263 -0.37 1.56 24.08
C SER A 263 -0.91 1.47 22.64
N TYR A 264 -2.06 0.82 22.47
CA TYR A 264 -2.73 0.80 21.17
C TYR A 264 -3.19 2.19 20.73
N ASP A 265 -3.63 3.03 21.69
CA ASP A 265 -3.99 4.43 21.46
C ASP A 265 -2.81 5.25 20.89
N ASP A 266 -1.58 4.96 21.34
CA ASP A 266 -0.38 5.56 20.74
C ASP A 266 -0.14 5.00 19.33
N TYR A 267 -0.28 3.68 19.15
CA TYR A 267 -0.08 3.02 17.86
C TYR A 267 -0.99 3.55 16.75
N VAL A 268 -2.29 3.70 17.01
CA VAL A 268 -3.25 4.23 16.03
C VAL A 268 -3.05 5.72 15.73
N LYS A 269 -2.33 6.44 16.59
CA LYS A 269 -1.87 7.82 16.34
C LYS A 269 -0.59 7.87 15.50
N GLY A 270 -0.16 6.74 14.93
CA GLY A 270 1.05 6.62 14.11
C GLY A 270 2.30 6.30 14.92
N ILE A 271 2.21 6.15 16.25
CA ILE A 271 3.35 5.87 17.11
C ILE A 271 3.59 4.35 17.12
N ASN A 272 4.15 3.83 16.04
CA ASN A 272 4.53 2.43 15.95
C ASN A 272 5.98 2.16 16.36
N CYS A 273 6.74 3.19 16.76
CA CYS A 273 8.14 3.07 17.19
C CYS A 273 8.39 3.68 18.56
N VAL A 274 9.07 2.93 19.41
CA VAL A 274 9.44 3.36 20.76
C VAL A 274 10.96 3.53 20.85
N ARG A 275 11.41 4.77 21.04
CA ARG A 275 12.81 5.12 21.28
C ARG A 275 13.18 5.06 22.76
N ILE A 276 14.27 4.37 23.10
CA ILE A 276 14.76 4.28 24.49
C ILE A 276 16.05 5.07 24.64
N SER A 277 16.04 6.11 25.49
CA SER A 277 17.19 6.99 25.74
C SER A 277 17.89 6.80 27.10
N ASN A 278 17.21 6.23 28.12
CA ASN A 278 17.66 6.33 29.52
C ASN A 278 17.83 4.97 30.26
N TRP A 279 18.37 3.95 29.59
CA TRP A 279 18.91 2.77 30.29
C TRP A 279 20.34 3.04 30.77
N ASP A 280 20.71 2.58 31.96
CA ASP A 280 22.09 2.61 32.45
C ASP A 280 22.93 1.48 31.83
N ASP A 281 24.24 1.54 32.08
CA ASP A 281 25.21 0.53 31.62
C ASP A 281 24.94 -0.89 32.17
N ASN A 282 24.10 -1.01 33.21
CA ASN A 282 23.77 -2.27 33.87
C ASN A 282 22.46 -2.91 33.38
N GLY A 283 21.62 -2.21 32.62
CA GLY A 283 20.30 -2.75 32.24
C GLY A 283 19.09 -1.98 32.73
N TYR A 284 19.28 -0.98 33.58
CA TYR A 284 18.22 -0.41 34.39
C TYR A 284 17.70 0.90 33.82
N LEU A 285 16.38 1.05 33.73
CA LEU A 285 15.74 2.33 33.38
C LEU A 285 15.93 3.34 34.51
N ILE A 286 16.61 4.46 34.19
CA ILE A 286 16.98 5.49 35.16
C ILE A 286 15.84 6.50 35.34
N GLU A 287 15.04 6.74 34.30
CA GLU A 287 13.86 7.62 34.31
C GLU A 287 12.73 6.98 33.49
N THR A 288 11.51 6.96 34.03
CA THR A 288 10.30 6.46 33.36
C THR A 288 9.61 7.53 32.49
N GLU A 289 10.39 8.43 31.90
CA GLU A 289 9.89 9.36 30.88
C GLU A 289 10.41 8.90 29.52
N TYR A 290 9.55 8.16 28.82
CA TYR A 290 9.65 8.00 27.37
C TYR A 290 9.27 9.34 26.74
N LYS A 291 10.16 9.91 25.92
CA LYS A 291 9.81 11.01 25.01
C LYS A 291 9.69 10.45 23.61
N ILE A 292 8.50 10.58 23.07
CA ILE A 292 8.25 10.49 21.64
C ILE A 292 8.93 11.72 21.03
N ASP A 293 9.87 11.51 20.11
CA ASP A 293 10.50 12.61 19.37
C ASP A 293 9.92 12.65 17.97
N MET A 294 8.59 12.83 17.90
CA MET A 294 7.84 13.16 16.67
C MET A 294 7.94 14.65 16.32
N ASP A 295 8.52 15.46 17.21
CA ASP A 295 8.59 16.92 17.06
C ASP A 295 9.84 17.41 16.32
N ILE A 296 10.83 16.54 16.07
CA ILE A 296 11.98 16.91 15.25
C ILE A 296 11.61 16.66 13.79
N ASP A 297 11.31 17.78 13.15
CA ASP A 297 11.16 17.98 11.73
C ASP A 297 12.26 18.99 11.36
N SER A 298 13.40 18.45 10.92
CA SER A 298 14.64 19.21 10.80
C SER A 298 14.64 20.21 9.64
N ASP A 299 13.81 20.02 8.63
CA ASP A 299 13.64 20.92 7.49
C ASP A 299 12.29 21.65 7.46
N GLY A 300 11.32 21.21 8.26
CA GLY A 300 10.07 21.90 8.52
C GLY A 300 8.99 21.62 7.48
N ASP A 301 9.04 20.48 6.78
CA ASP A 301 8.09 20.11 5.73
C ASP A 301 6.82 19.42 6.26
N GLY A 302 6.81 19.05 7.54
CA GLY A 302 5.71 18.33 8.21
C GLY A 302 5.92 16.81 8.32
N LEU A 303 6.99 16.26 7.73
CA LEU A 303 7.44 14.89 7.87
C LEU A 303 8.55 14.82 8.92
N SER A 304 8.34 14.07 9.99
CA SER A 304 9.38 13.97 11.03
C SER A 304 10.64 13.26 10.52
N ASP A 305 11.82 13.61 11.07
CA ASP A 305 13.12 12.95 10.86
C ASP A 305 13.04 11.40 10.88
N TYR A 306 12.16 10.85 11.72
CA TYR A 306 11.95 9.42 11.84
C TYR A 306 11.32 8.80 10.59
N TYR A 307 10.28 9.42 10.04
CA TYR A 307 9.64 8.96 8.81
C TYR A 307 10.57 9.12 7.62
N GLU A 308 11.29 10.23 7.54
CA GLU A 308 12.30 10.45 6.52
C GLU A 308 13.37 9.35 6.53
N GLU A 309 13.83 8.94 7.71
CA GLU A 309 14.78 7.83 7.85
C GLU A 309 14.19 6.47 7.41
N ILE A 310 12.89 6.24 7.58
CA ILE A 310 12.19 5.01 7.09
C ILE A 310 12.12 5.01 5.56
N TYR A 311 11.70 6.13 4.97
CA TYR A 311 11.52 6.26 3.53
C TYR A 311 12.85 6.46 2.78
N GLY A 312 13.95 6.72 3.50
CA GLY A 312 15.27 6.94 2.92
C GLY A 312 15.46 8.35 2.35
N LEU A 313 14.69 9.31 2.87
CA LEU A 313 14.65 10.71 2.50
C LEU A 313 15.74 11.51 3.22
N ASN A 314 15.89 12.77 2.83
CA ASN A 314 16.88 13.66 3.40
C ASN A 314 16.25 14.66 4.36
N ARG A 315 16.37 14.38 5.66
CA ARG A 315 15.97 15.21 6.82
C ARG A 315 16.44 16.66 6.92
N TYR A 316 17.01 17.22 5.89
CA TYR A 316 17.43 18.62 5.86
C TYR A 316 16.99 19.28 4.54
N ASP A 317 16.05 18.65 3.83
CA ASP A 317 15.64 18.97 2.48
C ASP A 317 14.16 18.63 2.29
N VAL A 318 13.33 19.67 2.38
CA VAL A 318 11.86 19.57 2.38
C VAL A 318 11.25 18.89 1.14
N ASP A 319 12.01 18.74 0.06
CA ASP A 319 11.61 18.21 -1.25
C ASP A 319 12.80 17.39 -1.78
N THR A 320 12.85 16.11 -1.43
CA THR A 320 14.04 15.27 -1.61
C THR A 320 14.40 15.05 -3.08
N ASP A 321 13.42 15.02 -3.98
CA ASP A 321 13.64 14.80 -5.41
C ASP A 321 13.56 16.07 -6.29
N ALA A 322 13.23 17.20 -5.67
CA ALA A 322 13.22 18.55 -6.22
C ALA A 322 12.19 18.74 -7.34
N ASP A 323 11.02 18.14 -7.23
CA ASP A 323 9.94 18.23 -8.22
C ASP A 323 8.92 19.36 -7.96
N GLY A 324 8.98 19.95 -6.77
CA GLY A 324 8.11 21.03 -6.31
C GLY A 324 7.09 20.64 -5.24
N LEU A 325 6.94 19.36 -4.91
CA LEU A 325 6.15 18.87 -3.78
C LEU A 325 7.07 18.56 -2.60
N THR A 326 6.62 18.83 -1.38
CA THR A 326 7.37 18.39 -0.20
C THR A 326 7.23 16.89 0.02
N ASP A 327 8.19 16.25 0.70
CA ASP A 327 8.13 14.82 1.00
C ASP A 327 6.82 14.44 1.74
N PHE A 328 6.37 15.29 2.67
CA PHE A 328 5.06 15.14 3.33
C PHE A 328 3.88 15.12 2.33
N GLN A 329 3.82 16.10 1.42
CA GLN A 329 2.75 16.25 0.44
C GLN A 329 2.67 15.04 -0.49
N GLU A 330 3.81 14.53 -0.94
CA GLU A 330 3.88 13.36 -1.80
C GLU A 330 3.33 12.12 -1.10
N ILE A 331 3.73 11.87 0.14
CA ILE A 331 3.32 10.66 0.89
C ILE A 331 1.84 10.71 1.29
N TYR A 332 1.38 11.87 1.79
CA TYR A 332 0.08 11.98 2.46
C TYR A 332 -1.03 12.58 1.60
N ILE A 333 -0.69 13.44 0.64
CA ILE A 333 -1.68 14.15 -0.17
C ILE A 333 -1.73 13.57 -1.59
N VAL A 334 -0.63 13.64 -2.34
CA VAL A 334 -0.58 13.27 -3.76
C VAL A 334 -0.48 11.76 -3.98
N ARG A 335 0.06 11.03 -2.99
CA ARG A 335 0.37 9.60 -3.07
C ARG A 335 1.40 9.26 -4.17
N SER A 336 2.39 10.13 -4.34
CA SER A 336 3.56 9.94 -5.22
C SER A 336 4.77 9.39 -4.44
N ASN A 337 5.88 9.16 -5.14
CA ASN A 337 7.12 8.65 -4.54
C ASN A 337 8.16 9.78 -4.37
N PRO A 338 8.47 10.20 -3.13
CA PRO A 338 9.35 11.34 -2.81
C PRO A 338 10.85 11.17 -3.11
N LEU A 339 11.20 10.14 -3.86
CA LEU A 339 12.56 9.85 -4.31
C LEU A 339 12.67 9.92 -5.84
N ALA A 340 11.60 10.27 -6.53
CA ALA A 340 11.49 10.17 -7.98
C ALA A 340 10.65 11.30 -8.55
N TYR A 341 11.37 12.31 -9.06
CA TYR A 341 10.83 13.51 -9.70
C TYR A 341 9.61 13.33 -10.61
N ASP A 342 9.45 12.18 -11.28
CA ASP A 342 8.38 11.89 -12.25
C ASP A 342 7.68 10.54 -11.99
N SER A 343 7.30 10.27 -10.73
CA SER A 343 6.82 8.96 -10.31
C SER A 343 5.43 8.59 -10.82
N LEU A 344 4.55 9.58 -11.01
CA LEU A 344 3.18 9.42 -11.50
C LEU A 344 3.16 9.37 -13.03
N VAL A 345 3.77 10.37 -13.68
CA VAL A 345 3.79 10.50 -15.13
C VAL A 345 5.20 10.79 -15.63
N LYS A 346 5.81 9.78 -16.24
CA LYS A 346 7.17 9.87 -16.76
C LYS A 346 7.42 11.11 -17.62
N GLY A 347 8.41 11.91 -17.21
CA GLY A 347 8.86 13.14 -17.85
C GLY A 347 8.07 14.39 -17.47
N VAL A 348 7.11 14.29 -16.57
CA VAL A 348 6.33 15.37 -15.97
C VAL A 348 6.57 15.29 -14.47
N SER A 349 6.84 16.40 -13.78
CA SER A 349 6.97 16.33 -12.33
C SER A 349 5.65 15.97 -11.68
N ASP A 350 5.66 15.33 -10.52
CA ASP A 350 4.44 14.95 -9.82
C ASP A 350 3.66 16.19 -9.35
N PHE A 351 4.35 17.31 -9.09
CA PHE A 351 3.73 18.65 -8.97
C PHE A 351 2.84 19.03 -10.17
N GLU A 352 3.27 18.68 -11.39
CA GLU A 352 2.68 19.13 -12.66
C GLU A 352 1.64 18.14 -13.23
N VAL A 353 1.43 17.01 -12.56
CA VAL A 353 0.40 16.03 -12.92
C VAL A 353 -0.97 16.52 -12.46
N ASP A 354 -1.99 16.21 -13.26
CA ASP A 354 -3.42 16.39 -12.97
C ASP A 354 -3.97 15.00 -12.67
N ASN A 355 -4.06 14.64 -11.38
CA ASN A 355 -4.30 13.25 -10.95
C ASN A 355 -5.75 12.82 -11.18
N ASP A 356 -6.71 13.69 -10.90
CA ASP A 356 -8.14 13.40 -11.03
C ASP A 356 -8.76 13.91 -12.35
N ASN A 357 -7.98 14.61 -13.18
CA ASN A 357 -8.34 15.10 -14.51
C ASN A 357 -9.43 16.17 -14.49
N ASP A 358 -9.44 17.01 -13.47
CA ASP A 358 -10.38 18.12 -13.32
C ASP A 358 -9.90 19.41 -14.01
N GLY A 359 -8.63 19.44 -14.46
CA GLY A 359 -7.99 20.57 -15.14
C GLY A 359 -7.06 21.42 -14.27
N LEU A 360 -6.87 21.07 -13.00
CA LEU A 360 -5.84 21.60 -12.12
C LEU A 360 -4.67 20.61 -12.01
N LYS A 361 -3.55 21.09 -11.48
CA LYS A 361 -2.38 20.24 -11.24
C LYS A 361 -2.27 20.03 -9.74
N ASN A 362 -1.72 18.89 -9.32
CA ASN A 362 -1.52 18.52 -7.92
C ASN A 362 -0.95 19.67 -7.07
N GLY A 363 0.12 20.32 -7.57
CA GLY A 363 0.75 21.43 -6.87
C GLY A 363 -0.14 22.67 -6.73
N ILE A 364 -0.97 22.96 -7.73
CA ILE A 364 -1.92 24.08 -7.70
C ILE A 364 -3.08 23.78 -6.75
N GLU A 365 -3.57 22.55 -6.74
CA GLU A 365 -4.65 22.12 -5.86
C GLU A 365 -4.23 22.21 -4.38
N ILE A 366 -3.01 21.78 -4.06
CA ILE A 366 -2.43 21.94 -2.72
C ILE A 366 -2.36 23.42 -2.30
N GLU A 367 -1.98 24.32 -3.21
CA GLU A 367 -1.96 25.76 -2.94
C GLU A 367 -3.37 26.35 -2.70
N LEU A 368 -4.38 25.78 -3.36
CA LEU A 368 -5.79 26.16 -3.20
C LEU A 368 -6.47 25.49 -2.00
N GLY A 369 -5.84 24.46 -1.43
CA GLY A 369 -6.39 23.66 -0.34
C GLY A 369 -7.43 22.63 -0.78
N THR A 370 -7.53 22.36 -2.08
CA THR A 370 -8.33 21.27 -2.64
C THR A 370 -7.56 19.95 -2.60
N ASN A 371 -8.20 18.82 -2.93
CA ASN A 371 -7.56 17.51 -2.89
C ASN A 371 -7.17 17.04 -4.30
N PRO A 372 -5.87 16.87 -4.60
CA PRO A 372 -5.35 16.41 -5.90
C PRO A 372 -5.91 15.10 -6.46
N ASN A 373 -6.70 14.35 -5.69
CA ASN A 373 -7.25 13.06 -6.09
C ASN A 373 -8.79 13.07 -6.11
N ILE A 374 -9.43 14.23 -5.94
CA ILE A 374 -10.88 14.40 -5.90
C ILE A 374 -11.25 15.62 -6.73
N ALA A 375 -11.82 15.37 -7.92
CA ALA A 375 -12.12 16.41 -8.90
C ALA A 375 -13.13 17.48 -8.43
N ASP A 376 -13.85 17.25 -7.34
CA ASP A 376 -14.89 18.14 -6.78
C ASP A 376 -14.77 18.05 -5.26
N SER A 377 -14.03 18.99 -4.67
CA SER A 377 -13.58 18.93 -3.28
C SER A 377 -14.69 19.21 -2.27
N ASP A 378 -15.67 20.05 -2.61
CA ASP A 378 -16.79 20.37 -1.73
C ASP A 378 -18.11 19.63 -2.07
N GLY A 379 -18.15 18.94 -3.20
CA GLY A 379 -19.19 17.99 -3.58
C GLY A 379 -20.47 18.64 -4.10
N ASP A 380 -20.40 19.84 -4.66
CA ASP A 380 -21.56 20.59 -5.15
C ASP A 380 -21.95 20.24 -6.61
N GLY A 381 -21.06 19.51 -7.30
CA GLY A 381 -21.22 19.05 -8.67
C GLY A 381 -20.55 19.93 -9.73
N LEU A 382 -19.78 20.93 -9.35
CA LEU A 382 -18.75 21.57 -10.17
C LEU A 382 -17.38 20.97 -9.82
N SER A 383 -16.49 20.83 -10.80
CA SER A 383 -15.13 20.39 -10.50
C SER A 383 -14.27 21.57 -10.03
N ASP A 384 -13.26 21.33 -9.20
CA ASP A 384 -12.42 22.42 -8.66
C ASP A 384 -11.79 23.23 -9.80
N GLY A 385 -11.38 22.55 -10.87
CA GLY A 385 -10.90 23.17 -12.10
C GLY A 385 -11.94 23.99 -12.85
N ASP A 386 -13.22 23.59 -12.89
CA ASP A 386 -14.29 24.38 -13.50
C ASP A 386 -14.60 25.62 -12.66
N GLU A 387 -14.62 25.48 -11.34
CA GLU A 387 -14.82 26.57 -10.40
C GLU A 387 -13.74 27.64 -10.52
N ILE A 388 -12.46 27.24 -10.58
CA ILE A 388 -11.35 28.19 -10.70
C ILE A 388 -11.25 28.80 -12.10
N ASN A 389 -11.44 28.02 -13.17
CA ASN A 389 -11.16 28.47 -14.53
C ASN A 389 -12.37 29.06 -15.27
N ILE A 390 -13.60 28.68 -14.89
CA ILE A 390 -14.83 29.03 -15.61
C ILE A 390 -15.75 29.90 -14.77
N TYR A 391 -16.11 29.46 -13.56
CA TYR A 391 -17.17 30.08 -12.76
C TYR A 391 -16.64 31.12 -11.75
N PHE A 392 -15.37 31.05 -11.42
CA PHE A 392 -14.68 31.89 -10.43
C PHE A 392 -15.28 31.80 -9.02
N THR A 393 -15.78 30.63 -8.65
CA THR A 393 -16.30 30.26 -7.33
C THR A 393 -15.19 29.74 -6.42
N ASN A 394 -15.51 29.37 -5.18
CA ASN A 394 -14.55 28.82 -4.23
C ASN A 394 -14.69 27.29 -4.12
N PRO A 395 -13.69 26.51 -4.58
CA PRO A 395 -13.81 25.04 -4.67
C PRO A 395 -13.80 24.28 -3.34
N ASN A 396 -13.79 25.02 -2.23
CA ASN A 396 -13.90 24.46 -0.89
C ASN A 396 -15.17 24.95 -0.18
N ASN A 397 -16.12 25.50 -0.94
CA ASN A 397 -17.35 26.06 -0.41
C ASN A 397 -18.49 25.97 -1.42
N SER A 398 -19.29 24.90 -1.27
CA SER A 398 -20.45 24.57 -2.12
C SER A 398 -21.51 25.68 -2.32
N ASP A 399 -21.44 26.81 -1.62
CA ASP A 399 -22.35 27.96 -1.76
C ASP A 399 -21.51 29.24 -1.60
N THR A 400 -20.89 29.68 -2.71
CA THR A 400 -19.86 30.73 -2.72
C THR A 400 -20.42 32.06 -2.27
N ASP A 401 -21.63 32.42 -2.67
CA ASP A 401 -22.22 33.69 -2.31
C ASP A 401 -23.02 33.66 -1.00
N GLY A 402 -23.35 32.46 -0.50
CA GLY A 402 -23.99 32.21 0.79
C GLY A 402 -25.50 32.44 0.79
N ASP A 403 -26.20 32.22 -0.33
CA ASP A 403 -27.65 32.38 -0.44
C ASP A 403 -28.45 31.10 -0.12
N THR A 404 -27.77 29.98 0.15
CA THR A 404 -28.29 28.62 0.44
C THR A 404 -28.65 27.75 -0.76
N LEU A 405 -28.41 28.21 -1.98
CA LEU A 405 -28.35 27.38 -3.19
C LEU A 405 -26.88 27.06 -3.45
N ASN A 406 -26.57 25.84 -3.90
CA ASN A 406 -25.18 25.49 -4.21
C ASN A 406 -24.78 25.97 -5.61
N ASP A 407 -23.49 26.25 -5.80
CA ASP A 407 -23.00 26.88 -7.03
C ASP A 407 -23.32 25.99 -8.26
N GLY A 408 -23.15 24.67 -8.13
CA GLY A 408 -23.51 23.70 -9.16
C GLY A 408 -24.98 23.71 -9.58
N ASP A 409 -25.92 23.90 -8.64
CA ASP A 409 -27.34 24.02 -8.93
C ASP A 409 -27.69 25.38 -9.53
N GLU A 410 -27.02 26.46 -9.10
CA GLU A 410 -27.16 27.77 -9.70
C GLU A 410 -26.82 27.75 -11.19
N ILE A 411 -25.70 27.13 -11.57
CA ILE A 411 -25.30 27.00 -12.98
C ILE A 411 -26.35 26.21 -13.78
N LYS A 412 -26.88 25.12 -13.23
CA LYS A 412 -27.97 24.33 -13.89
C LYS A 412 -29.24 25.16 -14.07
N LEU A 413 -29.54 26.03 -13.11
CA LEU A 413 -30.71 26.89 -13.08
C LEU A 413 -30.51 28.23 -13.82
N LYS A 414 -29.28 28.51 -14.25
CA LYS A 414 -28.83 29.75 -14.92
C LYS A 414 -28.83 30.99 -14.02
N PHE A 415 -28.63 30.77 -12.74
CA PHE A 415 -28.28 31.78 -11.76
C PHE A 415 -26.75 31.99 -11.75
N SER A 416 -26.33 33.02 -11.03
CA SER A 416 -24.95 33.45 -10.91
C SER A 416 -24.44 33.08 -9.52
N PRO A 417 -23.49 32.14 -9.40
CA PRO A 417 -22.98 31.65 -8.10
C PRO A 417 -22.12 32.64 -7.30
N LEU A 418 -22.11 33.90 -7.75
CA LEU A 418 -21.38 35.00 -7.13
C LEU A 418 -22.34 36.09 -6.63
N LEU A 419 -23.65 35.92 -6.79
CA LEU A 419 -24.68 36.92 -6.54
C LEU A 419 -25.93 36.27 -5.97
N LYS A 420 -26.18 36.48 -4.67
CA LYS A 420 -27.35 35.95 -3.96
C LYS A 420 -28.73 36.22 -4.61
N ASP A 421 -28.80 37.18 -5.52
CA ASP A 421 -29.97 37.60 -6.28
C ASP A 421 -29.45 37.98 -7.67
N THR A 422 -29.55 37.04 -8.62
CA THR A 422 -28.95 37.17 -9.95
C THR A 422 -29.53 38.33 -10.75
N ASP A 423 -30.82 38.62 -10.58
CA ASP A 423 -31.54 39.62 -11.37
C ASP A 423 -31.85 40.93 -10.63
N ASP A 424 -31.43 41.03 -9.36
CA ASP A 424 -31.61 42.18 -8.46
C ASP A 424 -33.09 42.57 -8.29
N ASN A 425 -33.99 41.58 -8.28
CA ASN A 425 -35.43 41.79 -8.10
C ASN A 425 -35.87 41.86 -6.62
N GLY A 426 -34.96 41.57 -5.68
CA GLY A 426 -35.16 41.58 -4.24
C GLY A 426 -35.64 40.24 -3.66
N ILE A 427 -35.61 39.16 -4.44
CA ILE A 427 -35.84 37.78 -4.03
C ILE A 427 -34.52 37.04 -4.25
N LEU A 428 -34.07 36.25 -3.27
CA LEU A 428 -32.85 35.46 -3.42
C LEU A 428 -33.08 34.33 -4.43
N ASP A 429 -32.02 33.88 -5.10
CA ASP A 429 -32.09 32.82 -6.11
C ASP A 429 -32.63 31.51 -5.50
N CYS A 430 -32.24 31.20 -4.27
CA CYS A 430 -32.77 30.07 -3.49
C CYS A 430 -34.29 30.13 -3.23
N ASP A 431 -34.89 31.33 -3.23
CA ASP A 431 -36.32 31.57 -2.98
C ASP A 431 -37.12 31.76 -4.29
N GLU A 432 -36.45 31.75 -5.44
CA GLU A 432 -37.09 31.96 -6.74
C GLU A 432 -37.91 30.75 -7.22
N LYS A 433 -39.00 31.03 -7.94
CA LYS A 433 -39.87 30.01 -8.54
C LYS A 433 -39.58 29.83 -10.01
N ILE A 434 -38.94 28.71 -10.33
CA ILE A 434 -38.51 28.38 -11.69
C ILE A 434 -39.54 27.44 -12.33
N PHE A 435 -40.01 27.76 -13.55
CA PHE A 435 -40.92 26.91 -14.32
C PHE A 435 -40.14 26.14 -15.39
N GLN A 436 -39.98 24.82 -15.18
CA GLN A 436 -39.33 23.94 -16.15
C GLN A 436 -40.36 23.43 -17.18
N ASN A 437 -40.19 23.79 -18.45
CA ASN A 437 -41.03 23.26 -19.53
C ASN A 437 -40.43 21.93 -20.03
N LEU A 438 -41.11 20.81 -19.76
CA LEU A 438 -40.75 19.52 -20.35
C LEU A 438 -41.37 19.40 -21.76
N GLU A 439 -40.55 19.43 -22.80
CA GLU A 439 -40.95 18.96 -24.13
C GLU A 439 -40.68 17.46 -24.23
N ILE A 440 -41.75 16.66 -24.22
CA ILE A 440 -41.67 15.21 -24.46
C ILE A 440 -41.86 15.00 -25.97
N ASP A 441 -40.79 14.63 -26.67
CA ASP A 441 -40.88 14.20 -28.07
C ASP A 441 -41.42 12.76 -28.13
N ILE A 442 -42.67 12.63 -28.55
CA ILE A 442 -43.36 11.33 -28.67
C ILE A 442 -43.16 10.71 -30.08
N SER A 443 -42.23 11.24 -30.89
CA SER A 443 -42.01 10.73 -32.24
C SER A 443 -40.99 9.57 -32.28
N ASN A 444 -41.37 8.39 -31.73
CA ASN A 444 -40.84 7.08 -32.17
C ASN A 444 -41.63 5.90 -31.54
N GLU A 445 -42.96 5.90 -31.71
CA GLU A 445 -43.72 4.64 -31.80
C GLU A 445 -44.13 4.44 -33.26
N ASP A 446 -43.20 3.98 -34.11
CA ASP A 446 -43.52 3.27 -35.35
C ASP A 446 -42.24 2.74 -36.03
N ARG A 447 -41.81 1.53 -35.67
CA ARG A 447 -41.58 0.37 -36.58
C ARG A 447 -40.82 -0.78 -35.96
#